data_AF-A0A7X2V9I1-F1
#
_entry.id   AF-A0A7X2V9I1-F1
#
_cell.length_a   1.000
_cell.length_b   1.000
_cell.length_c   1.000
_cell.angle_alpha   90.00
_cell.angle_beta   90.00
_cell.angle_gamma   90.00
#
_symmetry.space_group_name_H-M   'P 1'
#
loop_
_entity.id
_entity.type
_entity.pdbx_description
1 polymer ?
#
loop_
_entity_poly.entity_id
_entity_poly.type
_entity_poly.pdbx_seq_one_letter_code
_entity_poly.pdbx_strand_id
1 'polypeptide(L)'
;MSWSAPLTRVNGESIPMGELDRYVIRYGQDADELSEEVVVTNAQAEAEMSYEVSGLDAGTWYFTIQVQDTNGLISEPSDVVSKSIRS
;
A
#
# COMPACT_ATOMS: atom_id res chain seq x y z
N MET A 1 -6.30 5.83 4.44
CA MET A 1 -4.83 5.85 4.67
C MET A 1 -4.18 6.69 3.60
N SER A 2 -2.97 7.20 3.84
CA SER A 2 -2.18 7.94 2.85
C SER A 2 -0.73 7.51 2.90
N TRP A 3 -0.02 7.62 1.79
CA TRP A 3 1.37 7.20 1.64
C TRP A 3 2.17 8.20 0.81
N SER A 4 3.46 7.92 0.60
CA SER A 4 4.31 8.66 -0.34
C SER A 4 4.88 7.69 -1.36
N ALA A 5 4.96 8.12 -2.60
CA ALA A 5 5.57 7.32 -3.66
C ALA A 5 7.05 7.05 -3.35
N PRO A 6 7.56 5.85 -3.64
CA PRO A 6 8.99 5.59 -3.55
C PRO A 6 9.75 6.44 -4.57
N LEU A 7 10.94 6.88 -4.18
CA LEU A 7 11.86 7.62 -5.06
C LEU A 7 13.01 6.74 -5.54
N THR A 8 13.20 5.59 -4.90
CA THR A 8 14.30 4.64 -5.15
C THR A 8 13.84 3.20 -5.06
N ARG A 9 14.49 2.34 -5.83
CA ARG A 9 14.46 0.88 -5.71
C ARG A 9 15.30 0.43 -4.50
N VAL A 10 15.18 -0.85 -4.13
CA VAL A 10 15.95 -1.46 -3.02
C VAL A 10 17.46 -1.38 -3.24
N ASN A 11 17.92 -1.44 -4.50
CA ASN A 11 19.33 -1.30 -4.86
C ASN A 11 19.84 0.17 -4.85
N GLY A 12 18.98 1.13 -4.51
CA GLY A 12 19.31 2.56 -4.46
C GLY A 12 19.17 3.32 -5.78
N GLU A 13 18.82 2.66 -6.89
CA GLU A 13 18.55 3.34 -8.15
C GLU A 13 17.26 4.15 -8.05
N SER A 14 17.21 5.33 -8.67
CA SER A 14 15.99 6.13 -8.72
C SER A 14 14.90 5.41 -9.53
N ILE A 15 13.65 5.52 -9.07
CA ILE A 15 12.48 5.06 -9.82
C ILE A 15 11.58 6.26 -10.12
N PRO A 16 11.33 6.57 -11.41
CA PRO A 16 10.42 7.65 -11.77
C PRO A 16 8.97 7.23 -11.53
N MET A 17 8.10 8.19 -11.21
CA MET A 17 6.66 7.97 -11.02
C MET A 17 6.02 7.23 -12.20
N GLY A 18 6.46 7.52 -13.44
CA GLY A 18 5.96 6.89 -14.65
C GLY A 18 6.27 5.38 -14.77
N GLU A 19 7.17 4.85 -13.94
CA GLU A 19 7.45 3.40 -13.86
C GLU A 19 6.59 2.69 -12.82
N LEU A 20 5.78 3.40 -12.03
CA LEU A 20 4.90 2.79 -11.04
C LEU A 20 3.58 2.35 -11.71
N ASP A 21 3.27 1.06 -11.65
CA ASP A 21 2.06 0.50 -12.26
C ASP A 21 0.87 0.56 -11.30
N ARG A 22 1.04 0.03 -10.08
CA ARG A 22 -0.02 -0.06 -9.06
C ARG A 22 0.55 -0.07 -7.65
N TYR A 23 -0.29 0.29 -6.68
CA TYR A 23 -0.07 -0.01 -5.27
C TYR A 23 -0.95 -1.17 -4.83
N VAL A 24 -0.43 -1.99 -3.92
CA VAL A 24 -1.14 -3.09 -3.28
C VAL A 24 -1.18 -2.80 -1.79
N ILE A 25 -2.38 -2.59 -1.26
CA ILE A 25 -2.63 -2.39 0.16
C ILE A 25 -3.10 -3.71 0.74
N ARG A 26 -2.40 -4.22 1.74
CA ARG A 26 -2.84 -5.40 2.51
C ARG A 26 -3.26 -4.98 3.90
N TYR A 27 -4.35 -5.56 4.41
CA TYR A 27 -4.86 -5.22 5.73
C TYR A 27 -5.58 -6.38 6.41
N GLY A 28 -5.76 -6.27 7.73
CA GLY A 28 -6.38 -7.32 8.54
C GLY A 28 -6.41 -6.94 10.03
N GLN A 29 -7.07 -7.75 10.85
CA GLN A 29 -7.03 -7.60 12.32
C GLN A 29 -5.92 -8.44 12.98
N ASP A 30 -5.28 -9.33 12.24
CA ASP A 30 -4.03 -10.00 12.63
C ASP A 30 -2.86 -9.26 11.96
N ALA A 31 -1.88 -8.84 12.75
CA ALA A 31 -0.72 -8.11 12.24
C ALA A 31 0.27 -9.01 11.48
N ASP A 32 0.27 -10.32 11.81
CA ASP A 32 1.14 -11.31 11.19
C ASP A 32 0.48 -11.95 9.94
N GLU A 33 -0.83 -11.77 9.77
CA GLU A 33 -1.61 -12.29 8.64
C GLU A 33 -2.64 -11.26 8.11
N LEU A 34 -2.20 -10.44 7.15
CA LEU A 34 -3.05 -9.46 6.46
C LEU A 34 -3.82 -10.13 5.31
N SER A 35 -5.03 -10.62 5.61
CA SER A 35 -5.87 -11.42 4.69
C SER A 35 -6.58 -10.63 3.60
N GLU A 36 -6.80 -9.33 3.79
CA GLU A 36 -7.52 -8.48 2.85
C GLU A 36 -6.57 -7.74 1.91
N GLU A 37 -7.02 -7.49 0.67
CA GLU A 37 -6.22 -6.84 -0.36
C GLU A 37 -7.04 -5.80 -1.14
N VAL A 38 -6.42 -4.64 -1.38
CA VAL A 38 -6.89 -3.61 -2.31
C VAL A 38 -5.78 -3.30 -3.30
N VAL A 39 -6.13 -3.25 -4.58
CA VAL A 39 -5.22 -2.84 -5.66
C VAL A 39 -5.62 -1.45 -6.16
N VAL A 40 -4.72 -0.48 -6.00
CA VAL A 40 -4.85 0.88 -6.54
C VAL A 40 -4.08 0.94 -7.86
N THR A 41 -4.80 0.91 -8.98
CA THR A 41 -4.21 0.91 -10.32
C THR A 41 -3.85 2.31 -10.80
N ASN A 42 -3.12 2.39 -11.92
CA ASN A 42 -2.74 3.65 -12.58
C ASN A 42 -1.86 4.56 -11.71
N ALA A 43 -0.90 3.95 -10.99
CA ALA A 43 0.00 4.68 -10.11
C ALA A 43 0.83 5.74 -10.84
N GLN A 44 1.10 5.55 -12.13
CA GLN A 44 1.90 6.45 -12.97
C GLN A 44 1.29 7.83 -13.22
N ALA A 45 -0.05 7.96 -13.22
CA ALA A 45 -0.71 9.17 -13.70
C ALA A 45 -1.49 9.91 -12.60
N GLU A 46 -2.26 9.19 -11.78
CA GLU A 46 -3.27 9.79 -10.89
C GLU A 46 -3.57 8.96 -9.65
N ALA A 47 -2.62 8.22 -9.09
CA ALA A 47 -2.85 7.69 -7.76
C ALA A 47 -2.97 8.88 -6.80
N GLU A 48 -4.21 9.17 -6.35
CA GLU A 48 -4.41 9.81 -5.07
C GLU A 48 -3.54 9.01 -4.10
N MET A 49 -2.56 9.66 -3.47
CA MET A 49 -1.62 9.01 -2.53
C MET A 49 -2.34 8.69 -1.21
N SER A 50 -3.58 8.23 -1.34
CA SER A 50 -4.56 7.94 -0.33
C SER A 50 -5.61 6.98 -0.87
N TYR A 51 -6.12 6.15 0.02
CA TYR A 51 -7.25 5.27 -0.25
C TYR A 51 -8.10 5.16 1.00
N GLU A 52 -9.42 5.19 0.84
CA GLU A 52 -10.37 4.97 1.92
C GLU A 52 -10.74 3.48 1.98
N VAL A 53 -10.33 2.82 3.07
CA VAL A 53 -10.83 1.48 3.40
C VAL A 53 -12.08 1.65 4.23
N SER A 54 -13.22 1.17 3.71
CA SER A 54 -14.54 1.28 4.31
C SER A 54 -15.05 -0.10 4.77
N GLY A 55 -16.17 -0.12 5.51
CA GLY A 55 -16.79 -1.37 5.97
C GLY A 55 -16.02 -2.11 7.06
N LEU A 56 -15.14 -1.41 7.79
CA LEU A 56 -14.33 -2.01 8.86
C LEU A 56 -15.11 -2.04 10.18
N ASP A 57 -15.21 -3.21 10.78
CA ASP A 57 -15.76 -3.39 12.13
C ASP A 57 -14.89 -2.76 13.22
N ALA A 58 -15.47 -2.61 14.42
CA ALA A 58 -14.73 -2.19 15.61
C ALA A 58 -13.60 -3.17 15.93
N GLY A 59 -12.43 -2.63 16.26
CA GLY A 59 -11.21 -3.41 16.42
C GLY A 59 -9.97 -2.63 16.01
N THR A 60 -8.80 -3.26 16.13
CA THR A 60 -7.55 -2.72 15.61
C THR A 60 -7.26 -3.36 14.28
N TRP A 61 -7.06 -2.52 13.27
CA TRP A 61 -6.71 -2.93 11.92
C TRP A 61 -5.27 -2.56 11.62
N TYR A 62 -4.57 -3.44 10.94
CA TYR A 62 -3.19 -3.29 10.51
C TYR A 62 -3.14 -3.16 8.99
N PHE A 63 -2.19 -2.38 8.49
CA PHE A 63 -2.07 -2.06 7.07
C PHE A 63 -0.60 -2.09 6.65
N THR A 64 -0.34 -2.61 5.46
CA THR A 64 0.92 -2.43 4.73
C THR A 64 0.62 -2.01 3.30
N ILE A 65 1.62 -1.40 2.65
CA ILE A 65 1.56 -1.07 1.23
C ILE A 65 2.80 -1.58 0.51
N GLN A 66 2.59 -2.09 -0.70
CA GLN A 66 3.63 -2.43 -1.67
C GLN A 66 3.39 -1.64 -2.95
N VAL A 67 4.47 -1.40 -3.70
CA VAL A 67 4.38 -0.89 -5.06
C VAL A 67 4.81 -1.97 -6.05
N GLN A 68 4.14 -2.04 -7.18
CA GLN A 68 4.59 -2.83 -8.33
C GLN A 68 4.97 -1.89 -9.47
N ASP A 69 6.11 -2.13 -10.10
CA ASP A 69 6.53 -1.38 -11.29
C ASP A 69 5.95 -1.96 -12.60
N THR A 70 6.17 -1.26 -13.71
CA THR A 70 5.70 -1.67 -15.05
C THR A 70 6.34 -2.96 -15.57
N ASN A 71 7.41 -3.47 -14.93
CA ASN A 71 8.03 -4.75 -15.22
C ASN A 71 7.47 -5.90 -14.35
N GLY A 72 6.53 -5.60 -13.44
CA GLY A 72 5.93 -6.57 -12.54
C GLY A 72 6.76 -6.85 -11.29
N LEU A 73 7.81 -6.07 -11.00
CA LEU A 73 8.59 -6.20 -9.77
C LEU A 73 7.84 -5.55 -8.61
N ILE A 74 7.68 -6.29 -7.51
CA ILE A 74 6.98 -5.83 -6.31
C ILE A 74 7.99 -5.53 -5.19
N SER A 75 7.80 -4.43 -4.49
CA SER A 75 8.61 -4.07 -3.32
C SER A 75 8.37 -5.02 -2.14
N GLU A 76 9.25 -4.98 -1.13
CA GLU A 76 8.87 -5.46 0.20
C GLU A 76 7.68 -4.65 0.74
N PRO A 77 6.86 -5.22 1.65
CA PRO A 77 5.85 -4.46 2.37
C PRO A 77 6.47 -3.29 3.14
N SER A 78 5.74 -2.18 3.22
CA SER A 78 6.08 -1.11 4.16
C SER A 78 6.06 -1.60 5.60
N ASP A 79 6.59 -0.78 6.51
CA ASP A 79 6.30 -0.95 7.93
C ASP A 79 4.79 -1.06 8.18
N VAL A 80 4.42 -1.93 9.12
CA VAL A 80 3.03 -2.12 9.52
C VAL A 80 2.57 -0.89 10.30
N VAL A 81 1.46 -0.29 9.85
CA VAL A 81 0.76 0.76 10.59
C VAL A 81 -0.59 0.25 11.06
N SER A 82 -1.17 0.88 12.09
CA SER A 82 -2.45 0.44 12.63
C SER A 82 -3.44 1.58 12.89
N LYS A 83 -4.72 1.21 12.95
CA LYS A 83 -5.81 2.11 13.31
C LYS A 83 -6.86 1.36 14.13
N SER A 84 -7.21 1.88 15.30
CA SER A 84 -8.32 1.36 16.10
C SER A 84 -9.63 2.06 15.72
N ILE A 85 -10.65 1.27 15.39
CA ILE A 85 -12.02 1.71 15.13
C ILE A 85 -12.87 1.38 16.36
N ARG A 86 -13.66 2.37 16.78
CA ARG A 86 -14.57 2.27 17.93
C ARG A 86 -15.99 2.56 17.45
N SER A 87 -16.95 1.92 18.10
CA SER A 87 -18.40 2.19 17.94
C SER A 87 -18.79 3.57 18.43
#